data_AF-A0A427DN41-F1
#
_entry.id   AF-A0A427DN41-F1
#
_cell.length_a   1.000
_cell.length_b   1.000
_cell.length_c   1.000
_cell.angle_alpha   90.00
_cell.angle_beta   90.00
_cell.angle_gamma   90.00
#
_symmetry.space_group_name_H-M   'P 1'
#
loop_
_entity.id
_entity.type
_entity.pdbx_description
1 polymer ?
#
loop_
_entity_poly.entity_id
_entity_poly.type
_entity_poly.pdbx_seq_one_letter_code
_entity_poly.pdbx_strand_id
1 'polypeptide(L)'
;MKDLFNALVLGLVALLPLINPPTTVALFIALSKGLGQEQKRRQASLTCVYVFLIMTVAFYLGELIMRAFSISIPGLRIAGGGILVIMGIRMLFPAPAPASPRINEEDRISFAFIPLAMPSTAGPGTIAMIISASATIRTNAAFPEWVLLAAPPLIFLATSVILWCCLLGADLIMKAVGRSGIDAISRLMGFLLVCMGAQFAINGMLEVMQGFVNFNAHLVRP
;
A
#
# COMPACT_ATOMS: atom_id res chain seq x y z
N MET A 1 2.93 -17.69 -19.80
CA MET A 1 2.89 -18.12 -18.37
C MET A 1 4.05 -17.58 -17.54
N LYS A 2 5.32 -17.69 -18.00
CA LYS A 2 6.48 -17.13 -17.27
C LYS A 2 6.35 -15.62 -16.99
N ASP A 3 5.89 -14.85 -17.98
CA ASP A 3 5.71 -13.40 -17.82
C ASP A 3 4.67 -13.02 -16.78
N LEU A 4 3.55 -13.75 -16.74
CA LEU A 4 2.52 -13.57 -15.72
C LEU A 4 3.09 -13.88 -14.33
N PHE A 5 3.80 -15.00 -14.19
CA PHE A 5 4.43 -15.35 -12.90
C PHE A 5 5.41 -14.26 -12.45
N ASN A 6 6.26 -13.75 -13.34
CA ASN A 6 7.19 -12.67 -13.03
C ASN A 6 6.45 -11.39 -12.61
N ALA A 7 5.39 -11.00 -13.32
CA ALA A 7 4.59 -9.84 -12.98
C ALA A 7 3.92 -10.00 -11.59
N LEU A 8 3.37 -11.18 -11.29
CA LEU A 8 2.77 -11.48 -9.99
C LEU A 8 3.80 -11.36 -8.86
N VAL A 9 4.99 -11.96 -9.03
CA VAL A 9 6.05 -11.92 -8.01
C VAL A 9 6.53 -10.49 -7.79
N LEU A 10 6.82 -9.74 -8.85
CA LEU A 10 7.26 -8.35 -8.75
C LEU A 10 6.21 -7.46 -8.08
N GLY A 11 4.94 -7.62 -8.46
CA GLY A 11 3.83 -6.89 -7.86
C GLY A 11 3.65 -7.20 -6.37
N LEU A 12 3.74 -8.48 -5.99
CA LEU A 12 3.65 -8.90 -4.59
C LEU A 12 4.81 -8.39 -3.75
N VAL A 13 6.04 -8.48 -4.25
CA VAL A 13 7.24 -7.96 -3.57
C VAL A 13 7.16 -6.45 -3.38
N ALA A 14 6.58 -5.72 -4.34
CA ALA A 14 6.35 -4.29 -4.21
C ALA A 14 5.23 -3.94 -3.22
N LEU A 15 4.10 -4.66 -3.24
CA LEU A 15 2.96 -4.34 -2.37
C LEU A 15 3.13 -4.81 -0.92
N LEU A 16 3.90 -5.87 -0.67
CA LEU A 16 3.98 -6.46 0.67
C LEU A 16 4.57 -5.52 1.73
N PRO A 17 5.66 -4.77 1.46
CA PRO A 17 6.11 -3.72 2.36
C PRO A 17 5.05 -2.63 2.55
N LEU A 18 4.39 -2.23 1.45
CA LEU A 18 3.41 -1.13 1.44
C LEU A 18 2.20 -1.41 2.34
N ILE A 19 1.66 -2.62 2.29
CA ILE A 19 0.53 -3.01 3.16
C ILE A 19 0.95 -3.30 4.61
N ASN A 20 2.25 -3.55 4.86
CA ASN A 20 2.83 -3.86 6.17
C ASN A 20 1.96 -4.76 7.07
N PRO A 21 1.83 -6.07 6.74
CA PRO A 21 1.04 -7.01 7.55
C PRO A 21 1.40 -7.03 9.04
N PRO A 22 2.69 -6.96 9.46
CA PRO A 22 3.06 -6.90 10.88
C PRO A 22 2.37 -5.76 11.65
N THR A 23 2.36 -4.56 11.07
CA THR A 23 1.70 -3.40 11.70
C THR A 23 0.20 -3.61 11.76
N THR A 24 -0.41 -4.12 10.69
CA THR A 24 -1.86 -4.38 10.66
C THR A 24 -2.27 -5.47 11.65
N VAL A 25 -1.46 -6.51 11.82
CA VAL A 25 -1.67 -7.56 12.82
C VAL A 25 -1.63 -6.99 14.24
N ALA A 26 -0.62 -6.17 14.56
CA ALA A 26 -0.52 -5.53 15.87
C ALA A 26 -1.74 -4.64 16.17
N LEU A 27 -2.17 -3.85 15.17
CA LEU A 27 -3.35 -3.00 15.27
C LEU A 27 -4.64 -3.81 15.40
N PHE A 28 -4.78 -4.88 14.62
CA PHE A 28 -5.93 -5.79 14.69
C PHE A 28 -6.05 -6.45 16.06
N ILE A 29 -4.95 -6.93 16.65
CA ILE A 29 -4.96 -7.51 17.99
C ILE A 29 -5.38 -6.47 19.04
N ALA A 30 -4.93 -5.23 18.90
CA ALA A 30 -5.30 -4.16 19.82
C ALA A 30 -6.81 -3.80 19.74
N LEU A 31 -7.35 -3.71 18.52
CA LEU A 31 -8.75 -3.32 18.26
C LEU A 31 -9.74 -4.47 18.45
N SER A 32 -9.30 -5.72 18.29
CA SER A 32 -10.16 -6.90 18.44
C SER A 32 -10.24 -7.45 19.85
N LYS A 33 -9.64 -6.76 20.83
CA LYS A 33 -9.76 -7.14 22.26
C LYS A 33 -11.22 -7.15 22.68
N GLY A 34 -11.63 -8.21 23.37
CA GLY A 34 -13.00 -8.38 23.87
C GLY A 34 -14.01 -8.87 22.83
N LEU A 35 -13.63 -9.04 21.56
CA LEU A 35 -14.52 -9.59 20.53
C LEU A 35 -14.51 -11.13 20.54
N GLY A 36 -15.67 -11.72 20.25
CA GLY A 36 -15.81 -13.15 19.98
C GLY A 36 -15.12 -13.55 18.67
N GLN A 37 -14.79 -14.84 18.54
CA GLN A 37 -14.01 -15.33 17.39
C GLN A 37 -14.70 -15.11 16.03
N GLU A 38 -16.03 -15.24 15.99
CA GLU A 38 -16.80 -14.96 14.79
C GLU A 38 -16.71 -13.49 14.36
N GLN A 39 -16.80 -12.56 15.32
CA GLN A 39 -16.68 -11.13 15.06
C GLN A 39 -15.27 -10.77 14.61
N LYS A 40 -14.22 -11.36 15.23
CA LYS A 40 -12.84 -11.20 14.78
C LYS A 40 -12.66 -11.62 13.32
N ARG A 41 -13.16 -12.81 12.97
CA ARG A 41 -13.11 -13.33 11.60
C ARG A 41 -13.81 -12.37 10.64
N ARG A 42 -15.05 -11.96 10.96
CA ARG A 42 -15.82 -11.00 10.15
C ARG A 42 -15.08 -9.68 9.94
N GLN A 43 -14.44 -9.12 10.98
CA GLN A 43 -13.68 -7.88 10.86
C GLN A 43 -12.44 -8.06 9.97
N ALA A 44 -11.67 -9.13 10.17
CA ALA A 44 -10.55 -9.47 9.29
C ALA A 44 -11.01 -9.61 7.84
N SER A 45 -12.18 -10.25 7.64
CA SER A 45 -12.75 -10.44 6.33
C SER A 45 -13.09 -9.14 5.61
N LEU A 46 -13.82 -8.27 6.32
CA LEU A 46 -14.19 -6.96 5.82
C LEU A 46 -12.97 -6.11 5.51
N THR A 47 -11.92 -6.15 6.35
CA THR A 47 -10.67 -5.42 6.09
C THR A 47 -10.08 -5.81 4.75
N CYS A 48 -9.93 -7.09 4.48
CA CYS A 48 -9.31 -7.57 3.25
C CYS A 48 -10.15 -7.28 2.00
N VAL A 49 -11.48 -7.32 2.13
CA VAL A 49 -12.41 -6.89 1.07
C VAL A 49 -12.23 -5.41 0.79
N TYR A 50 -12.19 -4.56 1.82
CA TYR A 50 -11.95 -3.12 1.63
C TYR A 50 -10.58 -2.85 1.00
N VAL A 51 -9.52 -3.49 1.48
CA VAL A 51 -8.17 -3.36 0.90
C VAL A 51 -8.16 -3.74 -0.58
N PHE A 52 -8.80 -4.86 -0.94
CA PHE A 52 -8.93 -5.29 -2.33
C PHE A 52 -9.65 -4.23 -3.18
N LEU A 53 -10.79 -3.75 -2.70
CA LEU A 53 -11.60 -2.76 -3.40
C LEU A 53 -10.85 -1.43 -3.56
N ILE A 54 -10.15 -0.96 -2.52
CA ILE A 54 -9.38 0.29 -2.57
C ILE A 54 -8.25 0.18 -3.59
N MET A 55 -7.47 -0.91 -3.57
CA MET A 55 -6.39 -1.13 -4.53
C MET A 55 -6.92 -1.21 -5.97
N THR A 56 -8.05 -1.89 -6.16
CA THR A 56 -8.73 -2.01 -7.46
C THR A 56 -9.20 -0.64 -7.96
N VAL A 57 -9.92 0.12 -7.13
CA VAL A 57 -10.40 1.46 -7.49
C VAL A 57 -9.23 2.41 -7.77
N ALA A 58 -8.18 2.40 -6.95
CA ALA A 58 -6.98 3.20 -7.18
C ALA A 58 -6.34 2.87 -8.54
N PHE A 59 -6.23 1.59 -8.89
CA PHE A 59 -5.61 1.18 -10.14
C PHE A 59 -6.39 1.65 -11.38
N TYR A 60 -7.71 1.43 -11.39
CA TYR A 60 -8.54 1.70 -12.57
C TYR A 60 -9.05 3.15 -12.65
N LEU A 61 -9.43 3.76 -11.53
CA LEU A 61 -10.02 5.10 -11.48
C LEU A 61 -9.02 6.18 -11.05
N GLY A 62 -7.85 5.82 -10.51
CA GLY A 62 -6.93 6.80 -9.93
C GLY A 62 -6.40 7.83 -10.93
N GLU A 63 -6.14 7.44 -12.18
CA GLU A 63 -5.72 8.41 -13.21
C GLU A 63 -6.83 9.42 -13.52
N LEU A 64 -8.09 8.98 -13.57
CA LEU A 64 -9.23 9.87 -13.79
C LEU A 64 -9.31 10.92 -12.68
N ILE A 65 -9.14 10.50 -11.43
CA ILE A 65 -9.10 11.40 -10.27
C ILE A 65 -7.94 12.40 -10.43
N MET A 66 -6.74 11.94 -10.76
CA MET A 66 -5.59 12.83 -10.97
C MET A 66 -5.85 13.89 -12.04
N ARG A 67 -6.43 13.49 -13.18
CA ARG A 67 -6.78 14.42 -14.27
C ARG A 67 -7.80 15.47 -13.82
N ALA A 68 -8.80 15.07 -13.03
CA ALA A 68 -9.80 16.00 -12.50
C ALA A 68 -9.18 17.08 -11.59
N PHE A 69 -8.12 16.74 -10.85
CA PHE A 69 -7.38 17.69 -10.00
C PHE A 69 -6.16 18.32 -10.70
N SER A 70 -5.95 18.08 -11.99
CA SER A 70 -4.76 18.54 -12.74
C SER A 70 -3.42 18.15 -12.09
N ILE A 71 -3.37 16.98 -11.44
CA ILE A 71 -2.16 16.44 -10.81
C ILE A 71 -1.41 15.59 -11.83
N SER A 72 -0.14 15.89 -12.04
CA SER A 72 0.73 15.11 -12.93
C SER A 72 1.23 13.83 -12.25
N ILE A 73 1.51 12.77 -13.03
CA ILE A 73 2.13 11.53 -12.51
C ILE A 73 3.44 11.85 -11.76
N PRO A 74 4.38 12.66 -12.29
CA PRO A 74 5.60 13.00 -11.56
C PRO A 74 5.34 13.69 -10.21
N GLY A 75 4.35 14.60 -10.16
CA GLY A 75 3.95 15.26 -8.91
C GLY A 75 3.40 14.28 -7.88
N LEU A 76 2.56 13.33 -8.30
CA LEU A 76 2.08 12.24 -7.44
C LEU A 76 3.24 11.39 -6.90
N ARG A 77 4.24 11.08 -7.73
CA ARG A 77 5.39 10.27 -7.30
C ARG A 77 6.21 10.96 -6.22
N ILE A 78 6.44 12.27 -6.35
CA ILE A 78 7.15 13.07 -5.36
C ILE A 78 6.37 13.12 -4.04
N ALA A 79 5.07 13.47 -4.11
CA ALA A 79 4.23 13.56 -2.91
C ALA A 79 4.05 12.19 -2.23
N GLY A 80 3.70 11.16 -3.00
CA GLY A 80 3.55 9.79 -2.53
C GLY A 80 4.85 9.22 -1.96
N GLY A 81 5.99 9.54 -2.57
CA GLY A 81 7.31 9.17 -2.06
C GLY A 81 7.57 9.76 -0.68
N GLY A 82 7.24 11.04 -0.47
CA GLY A 82 7.29 11.68 0.84
C GLY A 82 6.42 10.99 1.89
N ILE A 83 5.19 10.60 1.52
CA ILE A 83 4.29 9.85 2.42
C ILE A 83 4.90 8.49 2.81
N LEU A 84 5.46 7.75 1.85
CA LEU A 84 6.13 6.47 2.12
C LEU A 84 7.34 6.64 3.04
N VAL A 85 8.16 7.66 2.83
CA VAL A 85 9.30 7.98 3.71
C VAL A 85 8.82 8.28 5.13
N ILE A 86 7.79 9.12 5.29
CA ILE A 86 7.24 9.45 6.61
C ILE A 86 6.67 8.20 7.29
N MET A 87 5.93 7.35 6.57
CA MET A 87 5.41 6.10 7.12
C MET A 87 6.54 5.14 7.53
N GLY A 88 7.57 5.01 6.70
CA GLY A 88 8.73 4.19 7.01
C GLY A 88 9.50 4.69 8.23
N ILE A 89 9.72 6.01 8.35
CA ILE A 89 10.35 6.62 9.53
C ILE A 89 9.53 6.36 10.80
N ARG A 90 8.20 6.47 10.74
CA ARG A 90 7.32 6.15 11.89
C ARG A 90 7.40 4.68 12.31
N MET A 91 7.72 3.77 11.40
CA MET A 91 7.93 2.35 11.71
C MET A 91 9.34 2.08 12.26
N LEU A 92 10.35 2.84 11.81
CA LEU A 92 11.70 2.78 12.34
C LEU A 92 11.80 3.38 13.75
N PHE A 93 11.03 4.44 14.01
CA PHE A 93 11.00 5.16 15.28
C PHE A 93 9.54 5.29 15.76
N PRO A 94 8.94 4.19 16.25
CA PRO A 94 7.56 4.19 16.70
C PRO A 94 7.40 5.14 17.89
N ALA A 95 6.43 6.05 17.78
CA ALA A 95 6.03 6.90 18.90
C ALA A 95 5.36 6.05 20.00
N PRO A 96 5.41 6.48 21.27
CA PRO A 96 4.65 5.85 22.34
C PRO A 96 3.18 5.75 21.93
N ALA A 97 2.59 4.55 22.06
CA ALA A 97 1.22 4.32 21.64
C ALA A 97 0.28 5.30 22.35
N PRO A 98 -0.57 6.05 21.63
CA PRO A 98 -1.64 6.79 22.29
C PRO A 98 -2.52 5.81 23.08
N ALA A 99 -3.07 6.27 24.21
CA ALA A 99 -4.01 5.49 25.00
C ALA A 99 -5.07 4.90 24.05
N SER A 100 -5.28 3.58 24.15
CA SER A 100 -6.19 2.80 23.32
C SER A 100 -7.47 3.60 23.06
N PRO A 101 -7.87 3.82 21.78
CA PRO A 101 -9.10 4.54 21.48
C PRO A 101 -10.23 3.84 22.24
N ARG A 102 -10.94 4.58 23.09
CA ARG A 102 -12.18 4.09 23.68
C ARG A 102 -13.20 4.05 22.54
N ILE A 103 -13.32 2.90 21.88
CA ILE A 103 -14.35 2.69 20.87
C ILE A 103 -15.65 2.51 21.65
N ASN A 104 -16.60 3.44 21.50
CA ASN A 104 -17.93 3.29 22.06
C ASN A 104 -18.62 2.06 21.43
N GLU A 105 -19.46 1.35 22.18
CA GLU A 105 -20.15 0.15 21.67
C GLU A 105 -21.05 0.43 20.45
N GLU A 106 -21.49 1.68 20.28
CA GLU A 106 -22.29 2.16 19.16
C GLU A 106 -21.42 2.58 17.94
N ASP A 107 -20.14 2.87 18.13
CA ASP A 107 -19.15 3.18 17.08
C ASP A 107 -18.52 1.90 16.49
N ARG A 108 -19.22 0.77 16.54
CA ARG A 108 -18.91 -0.46 15.78
C ARG A 108 -19.13 -0.28 14.26
N ILE A 109 -19.00 0.95 13.74
CA ILE A 109 -18.60 1.16 12.36
C ILE A 109 -17.29 0.41 12.22
N SER A 110 -17.38 -0.75 11.57
CA SER A 110 -16.34 -1.77 11.41
C SER A 110 -14.95 -1.14 11.37
N PHE A 111 -14.14 -1.34 12.43
CA PHE A 111 -12.74 -0.87 12.44
C PHE A 111 -11.91 -1.49 11.30
N ALA A 112 -12.50 -2.48 10.64
CA ALA A 112 -12.10 -2.99 9.36
C ALA A 112 -11.84 -1.92 8.29
N PHE A 113 -12.69 -0.88 8.19
CA PHE A 113 -12.47 0.21 7.23
C PHE A 113 -11.46 1.22 7.79
N ILE A 114 -11.79 1.85 8.93
CA ILE A 114 -10.89 2.77 9.64
C ILE A 114 -10.60 2.20 11.03
N PRO A 115 -9.34 1.99 11.44
CA PRO A 115 -8.09 2.36 10.77
C PRO A 115 -7.42 1.24 9.93
N LEU A 116 -7.99 0.03 9.87
CA LEU A 116 -7.29 -1.14 9.31
C LEU A 116 -7.09 -1.08 7.79
N ALA A 117 -8.16 -0.94 7.00
CA ALA A 117 -8.05 -0.83 5.55
C ALA A 117 -7.45 0.53 5.15
N MET A 118 -7.96 1.61 5.76
CA MET A 118 -7.41 2.95 5.66
C MET A 118 -7.21 3.55 7.06
N PRO A 119 -6.07 4.18 7.37
CA PRO A 119 -4.90 4.37 6.51
C PRO A 119 -3.87 3.23 6.59
N SER A 120 -4.06 2.22 7.45
CA SER A 120 -2.95 1.31 7.82
C SER A 120 -2.41 0.44 6.68
N THR A 121 -3.23 -0.02 5.74
CA THR A 121 -2.81 -0.94 4.66
C THR A 121 -2.91 -0.28 3.29
N ALA A 122 -4.13 0.04 2.85
CA ALA A 122 -4.38 0.75 1.59
C ALA A 122 -4.35 2.28 1.80
N GLY A 123 -3.32 2.75 2.50
CA GLY A 123 -3.10 4.16 2.80
C GLY A 123 -2.69 4.99 1.59
N PRO A 124 -2.55 6.32 1.75
CA PRO A 124 -2.27 7.24 0.65
C PRO A 124 -0.97 6.93 -0.10
N GLY A 125 0.08 6.44 0.57
CA GLY A 125 1.32 6.02 -0.08
C GLY A 125 1.15 4.80 -0.99
N THR A 126 0.40 3.79 -0.52
CA THR A 126 0.05 2.59 -1.30
C THR A 126 -0.81 2.97 -2.51
N ILE A 127 -1.80 3.84 -2.32
CA ILE A 127 -2.64 4.37 -3.40
C ILE A 127 -1.77 5.09 -4.45
N ALA A 128 -0.88 6.00 -4.04
CA ALA A 128 0.00 6.72 -4.96
C ALA A 128 0.87 5.77 -5.81
N MET A 129 1.43 4.73 -5.18
CA MET A 129 2.22 3.71 -5.89
C MET A 129 1.38 2.92 -6.90
N ILE A 130 0.17 2.51 -6.54
CA ILE A 130 -0.74 1.78 -7.44
C ILE A 130 -1.14 2.63 -8.65
N ILE A 131 -1.48 3.90 -8.43
CA ILE A 131 -1.84 4.82 -9.51
C ILE A 131 -0.64 5.05 -10.44
N SER A 132 0.55 5.27 -9.88
CA SER A 132 1.75 5.41 -10.68
C SER A 132 2.09 4.13 -11.47
N ALA A 133 1.90 2.95 -10.87
CA ALA A 133 2.11 1.68 -11.55
C ALA A 133 1.15 1.54 -12.75
N SER A 134 -0.14 1.88 -12.58
CA SER A 134 -1.11 1.84 -13.67
C SER A 134 -0.74 2.80 -14.82
N ALA A 135 -0.25 4.00 -14.49
CA ALA A 135 0.22 4.96 -15.48
C ALA A 135 1.48 4.47 -16.23
N THR A 136 2.42 3.85 -15.52
CA THR A 136 3.68 3.35 -16.10
C THR A 136 3.43 2.17 -17.04
N ILE A 137 2.52 1.28 -16.68
CA ILE A 137 2.15 0.11 -17.49
C ILE A 137 1.50 0.54 -18.81
N ARG A 138 0.69 1.62 -18.80
CA ARG A 138 0.05 2.14 -20.02
C ARG A 138 1.03 2.77 -21.01
N THR A 139 2.18 3.27 -20.54
CA THR A 139 3.15 4.00 -21.38
C THR A 139 4.36 3.16 -21.79
N ASN A 140 4.76 2.18 -20.97
CA ASN A 140 5.92 1.30 -21.23
C ASN A 140 5.55 -0.16 -20.97
N ALA A 141 4.87 -0.79 -21.94
CA ALA A 141 4.45 -2.19 -21.85
C ALA A 141 5.66 -3.15 -21.95
N ALA A 142 6.33 -3.41 -20.82
CA ALA A 142 7.36 -4.43 -20.70
C ALA A 142 6.81 -5.87 -20.75
N PHE A 143 5.49 -6.04 -20.66
CA PHE A 143 4.80 -7.31 -20.66
C PHE A 143 3.72 -7.35 -21.75
N PRO A 144 3.31 -8.56 -22.20
CA PRO A 144 2.20 -8.73 -23.14
C PRO A 144 0.89 -8.13 -22.61
N GLU A 145 0.03 -7.61 -23.48
CA GLU A 145 -1.22 -6.93 -23.10
C GLU A 145 -2.13 -7.79 -22.20
N TRP A 146 -2.26 -9.08 -22.50
CA TRP A 146 -3.07 -9.99 -21.70
C TRP A 146 -2.54 -10.15 -20.26
N VAL A 147 -1.22 -10.04 -20.06
CA VAL A 147 -0.59 -10.05 -18.72
C VAL A 147 -0.90 -8.76 -17.99
N LEU A 148 -0.83 -7.63 -18.69
CA LEU A 148 -1.12 -6.31 -18.10
C LEU A 148 -2.57 -6.18 -17.66
N LEU A 149 -3.50 -6.89 -18.32
CA LEU A 149 -4.90 -6.95 -17.93
C LEU A 149 -5.14 -7.92 -16.75
N ALA A 150 -4.51 -9.10 -16.78
CA ALA A 150 -4.77 -10.15 -15.79
C ALA A 150 -3.98 -10.00 -14.47
N ALA A 151 -2.74 -9.49 -14.52
CA ALA A 151 -1.84 -9.46 -13.38
C ALA A 151 -2.31 -8.54 -12.24
N PRO A 152 -2.75 -7.28 -12.48
CA PRO A 152 -3.14 -6.37 -11.39
C PRO A 152 -4.23 -6.91 -10.46
N PRO A 153 -5.40 -7.38 -10.95
CA PRO A 153 -6.44 -7.90 -10.06
C PRO A 153 -5.99 -9.17 -9.32
N LEU A 154 -5.16 -10.01 -9.94
CA LEU A 154 -4.59 -11.20 -9.29
C LEU A 154 -3.59 -10.82 -8.18
N ILE A 155 -2.76 -9.80 -8.41
CA ILE A 155 -1.85 -9.26 -7.39
C ILE A 155 -2.66 -8.72 -6.21
N PHE A 156 -3.68 -7.89 -6.46
CA PHE A 156 -4.52 -7.32 -5.41
C PHE A 156 -5.25 -8.40 -4.61
N LEU A 157 -5.78 -9.42 -5.29
CA LEU A 157 -6.42 -10.56 -4.65
C LEU A 157 -5.40 -11.33 -3.78
N ALA A 158 -4.23 -11.65 -4.31
CA ALA A 158 -3.18 -12.36 -3.59
C ALA A 158 -2.69 -11.56 -2.37
N THR A 159 -2.48 -10.25 -2.50
CA THR A 159 -2.12 -9.36 -1.38
C THR A 159 -3.21 -9.36 -0.30
N SER A 160 -4.49 -9.26 -0.69
CA SER A 160 -5.60 -9.32 0.26
C SER A 160 -5.74 -10.69 0.94
N VAL A 161 -5.46 -11.78 0.23
CA VAL A 161 -5.44 -13.14 0.80
C VAL A 161 -4.28 -13.32 1.78
N ILE A 162 -3.08 -12.83 1.45
CA ILE A 162 -1.94 -12.83 2.37
C ILE A 162 -2.29 -12.07 3.65
N LEU A 163 -2.84 -10.86 3.51
CA LEU A 163 -3.28 -10.07 4.65
C LEU A 163 -4.36 -10.81 5.47
N TRP A 164 -5.32 -11.44 4.81
CA TRP A 164 -6.37 -12.23 5.45
C TRP A 164 -5.77 -13.36 6.30
N CYS A 165 -4.84 -14.12 5.74
CA CYS A 165 -4.13 -15.18 6.45
C CYS A 165 -3.38 -14.62 7.67
N CYS A 166 -2.73 -13.45 7.54
CA CYS A 166 -2.07 -12.79 8.67
C CYS A 166 -3.07 -12.37 9.77
N LEU A 167 -4.23 -11.82 9.41
CA LEU A 167 -5.23 -11.36 10.37
C LEU A 167 -5.94 -12.51 11.08
N LEU A 168 -6.29 -13.58 10.37
CA LEU A 168 -6.82 -14.80 10.99
C LEU A 168 -5.79 -15.50 11.87
N GLY A 169 -4.54 -15.49 11.43
CA GLY A 169 -3.40 -16.02 12.18
C GLY A 169 -2.85 -15.06 13.23
N ALA A 170 -3.46 -13.90 13.48
CA ALA A 170 -2.87 -12.84 14.29
C ALA A 170 -2.49 -13.32 15.71
N ASP A 171 -3.37 -14.07 16.37
CA ASP A 171 -3.10 -14.64 17.70
C ASP A 171 -1.96 -15.67 17.67
N LEU A 172 -1.82 -16.44 16.59
CA LEU A 172 -0.73 -17.40 16.38
C LEU A 172 0.59 -16.70 16.09
N ILE A 173 0.58 -15.69 15.22
CA ILE A 173 1.75 -14.86 14.89
C ILE A 173 2.27 -14.17 16.15
N MET A 174 1.37 -13.61 16.98
CA MET A 174 1.74 -12.98 18.24
C MET A 174 2.37 -13.97 19.22
N LYS A 175 1.86 -15.21 19.30
CA LYS A 175 2.44 -16.26 20.16
C LYS A 175 3.79 -16.77 19.64
N ALA A 176 3.95 -16.91 18.33
CA ALA A 176 5.16 -17.48 17.72
C ALA A 176 6.32 -16.46 17.64
N VAL A 177 6.02 -15.23 17.23
CA VAL A 177 7.01 -14.18 16.96
C VAL A 177 7.19 -13.24 18.16
N GLY A 178 6.15 -13.10 18.99
CA GLY A 178 6.14 -12.15 20.09
C GLY A 178 6.09 -10.69 19.65
N ARG A 179 5.91 -9.80 20.62
CA ARG A 179 5.81 -8.36 20.33
C ARG A 179 7.12 -7.76 19.81
N SER A 180 8.26 -8.21 20.34
CA SER A 180 9.58 -7.76 19.89
C SER A 180 9.89 -8.19 18.46
N GLY A 181 9.48 -9.40 18.05
CA GLY A 181 9.69 -9.86 16.68
C GLY A 181 8.80 -9.13 15.68
N ILE A 182 7.54 -8.84 16.04
CA ILE A 182 6.65 -8.00 15.20
C ILE A 182 7.25 -6.59 15.05
N ASP A 183 7.79 -6.00 16.11
CA ASP A 183 8.46 -4.70 16.05
C ASP A 183 9.70 -4.75 15.13
N ALA A 184 10.54 -5.77 15.26
CA ALA A 184 11.72 -5.94 14.42
C ALA A 184 11.36 -6.09 12.93
N ILE A 185 10.38 -6.93 12.59
CA ILE A 185 9.92 -7.10 11.21
C ILE A 185 9.29 -5.81 10.69
N SER A 186 8.52 -5.10 11.52
CA SER A 186 7.92 -3.81 11.13
C SER A 186 8.99 -2.75 10.85
N ARG A 187 10.08 -2.70 11.62
CA ARG A 187 11.23 -1.82 11.34
C ARG A 187 11.90 -2.15 10.01
N LEU A 188 12.04 -3.44 9.68
CA LEU A 188 12.56 -3.87 8.38
C LEU A 188 11.66 -3.41 7.24
N MET A 189 10.34 -3.57 7.37
CA MET A 189 9.37 -3.05 6.39
C MET A 189 9.44 -1.52 6.30
N GLY A 190 9.62 -0.84 7.44
CA GLY A 190 9.81 0.60 7.51
C GLY A 190 11.03 1.08 6.73
N PHE A 191 12.17 0.39 6.87
CA PHE A 191 13.37 0.66 6.07
C PHE A 191 13.10 0.51 4.57
N LEU A 192 12.43 -0.58 4.16
CA LEU A 192 12.04 -0.78 2.76
C LEU A 192 11.14 0.36 2.26
N LEU A 193 10.18 0.81 3.08
CA LEU A 193 9.30 1.94 2.74
C LEU A 193 10.06 3.25 2.53
N VAL A 194 11.07 3.54 3.36
CA VAL A 194 11.93 4.71 3.18
C VAL A 194 12.68 4.62 1.85
N CYS A 195 13.29 3.47 1.55
CA CYS A 195 14.00 3.27 0.29
C CYS A 195 13.08 3.37 -0.92
N MET A 196 11.91 2.72 -0.87
CA MET A 196 10.91 2.78 -1.94
C MET A 196 10.37 4.19 -2.13
N GLY A 197 10.08 4.91 -1.04
CA GLY A 197 9.61 6.29 -1.09
C GLY A 197 10.63 7.25 -1.67
N ALA A 198 11.91 7.11 -1.28
CA ALA A 198 13.00 7.89 -1.85
C ALA A 198 13.15 7.62 -3.35
N GLN A 199 13.18 6.34 -3.78
CA GLN A 199 13.26 5.97 -5.19
C GLN A 199 12.06 6.50 -5.98
N PHE A 200 10.87 6.45 -5.39
CA PHE A 200 9.65 6.94 -6.01
C PHE A 200 9.70 8.44 -6.26
N ALA A 201 10.17 9.21 -5.27
CA ALA A 201 10.38 10.65 -5.42
C ALA A 201 11.48 10.99 -6.44
N ILE A 202 12.59 10.24 -6.46
CA ILE A 202 13.67 10.39 -7.46
C ILE A 202 13.12 10.20 -8.88
N ASN A 203 12.33 9.13 -9.10
CA ASN A 203 11.73 8.86 -10.41
C ASN A 203 10.80 10.01 -10.85
N GLY A 204 10.01 10.56 -9.92
CA GLY A 204 9.19 11.74 -10.21
C GLY A 204 10.03 12.98 -10.55
N MET A 205 11.10 13.24 -9.81
CA MET A 205 11.99 14.37 -10.06
C MET A 205 12.69 14.28 -11.42
N LEU A 206 13.18 13.08 -11.79
CA LEU A 206 13.81 12.84 -13.09
C LEU A 206 12.84 13.09 -14.26
N GLU A 207 11.59 12.65 -14.15
CA GLU A 207 10.57 12.90 -15.18
C GLU A 207 10.26 14.39 -15.32
N VAL A 208 10.20 15.14 -14.20
CA VAL A 208 10.04 16.60 -14.24
C VAL A 208 11.23 17.26 -14.97
N MET A 209 12.46 16.88 -14.63
CA MET A 209 13.67 17.42 -15.26
C MET A 209 13.72 17.13 -16.76
N GLN A 210 13.40 15.91 -17.18
CA GLN A 210 13.32 15.55 -18.61
C GLN A 210 12.26 16.36 -19.34
N GLY A 211 11.11 16.62 -18.71
CA GLY A 211 10.08 17.52 -19.25
C GLY A 211 10.62 18.93 -19.52
N PHE A 212 11.37 19.51 -18.57
CA PHE A 212 12.01 20.82 -18.75
C PHE A 212 13.06 20.83 -19.86
N VAL A 213 13.92 19.81 -19.93
CA VAL A 213 14.97 19.71 -20.97
C VAL A 213 14.35 19.59 -22.36
N ASN A 214 13.33 18.75 -22.52
CA ASN A 214 12.65 18.58 -23.82
C ASN A 214 11.94 19.87 -24.26
N PHE A 215 11.29 20.58 -23.33
CA PHE A 215 10.67 21.88 -23.62
C PHE A 215 11.70 22.90 -24.13
N ASN A 216 12.87 23.01 -23.48
CA ASN A 216 13.94 23.89 -23.93
C ASN A 216 14.58 23.45 -25.25
N ALA A 217 14.70 22.14 -25.51
CA ALA A 217 15.25 21.64 -26.77
C ALA A 217 14.36 21.97 -27.98
N HIS A 218 13.04 22.08 -27.80
CA HIS A 218 12.12 22.53 -28.85
C HIS A 218 12.20 24.03 -29.15
N LEU A 219 12.64 24.86 -28.20
CA LEU A 219 12.84 26.31 -28.42
C LEU A 219 14.17 26.62 -29.14
N VAL A 220 15.10 25.66 -29.18
CA VAL A 220 16.45 25.82 -29.77
C VAL A 220 16.56 25.18 -31.15
N ARG A 221 15.59 24.36 -31.58
CA ARG A 221 15.55 23.82 -32.95
C ARG A 221 14.72 24.76 -33.86
N PRO A 222 15.33 25.37 -34.89
CA PRO A 222 14.64 26.28 -35.81
C PRO A 222 13.60 25.57 -36.68
#